data_AF-A0A1I4WR85-F1
#
_entry.id   AF-A0A1I4WR85-F1
#
_cell.length_a   1.000
_cell.length_b   1.000
_cell.length_c   1.000
_cell.angle_alpha   90.00
_cell.angle_beta   90.00
_cell.angle_gamma   90.00
#
_symmetry.space_group_name_H-M   'P 1'
#
loop_
_entity.id
_entity.type
_entity.pdbx_description
1 polymer ?
#
loop_
_entity_poly.entity_id
_entity_poly.type
_entity_poly.pdbx_seq_one_letter_code
_entity_poly.pdbx_strand_id
1 'polypeptide(L)'
;MFIIHPHERGAGAHIDAFRTPFNYSLTTPDTAEQIDRHAKVLLVQAGIDKPRINQVMALEIIFSLPVDRHEQDTRPFFKDCLEWVKQHIPGVLLSFDVHLDESAPHAHALILPLVKSKMQGNQIMGGKGNLLILIRNRKINYKIT
;
A
#
# COMPACT_ATOMS: atom_id res chain seq x y z
N MET A 1 16.43 -5.58 2.75
CA MET A 1 16.41 -4.31 3.50
C MET A 1 15.05 -3.73 3.28
N PHE A 2 14.15 -3.95 4.25
CA PHE A 2 12.75 -3.55 4.16
C PHE A 2 12.64 -2.04 4.04
N ILE A 3 11.60 -1.62 3.34
CA ILE A 3 11.31 -0.21 3.15
C ILE A 3 10.95 0.38 4.51
N ILE A 4 11.91 1.04 5.14
CA ILE A 4 11.61 2.05 6.15
C ILE A 4 11.44 3.32 5.33
N HIS A 5 10.22 3.83 5.18
CA HIS A 5 10.05 5.13 4.52
C HIS A 5 10.83 6.17 5.33
N PRO A 6 11.67 7.01 4.71
CA PRO A 6 12.42 8.06 5.44
C PRO A 6 11.51 9.00 6.26
N HIS A 7 10.22 9.08 5.89
CA HIS A 7 9.19 9.81 6.64
C HIS A 7 8.73 9.12 7.93
N GLU A 8 8.94 7.80 8.10
CA GLU A 8 8.65 7.04 9.33
C GLU A 8 9.67 7.29 10.45
N ARG A 9 10.72 8.09 10.18
CA ARG A 9 11.65 8.58 11.20
C ARG A 9 11.35 10.01 11.66
N GLY A 10 10.33 10.66 11.11
CA GLY A 10 10.00 12.06 11.36
C GLY A 10 9.02 12.27 12.50
N ALA A 11 9.54 12.63 13.68
CA ALA A 11 8.84 13.34 14.77
C ALA A 11 7.53 12.70 15.28
N GLY A 12 7.64 11.50 15.86
CA GLY A 12 6.55 10.87 16.65
C GLY A 12 6.46 9.34 16.56
N ALA A 13 7.26 8.71 15.69
CA ALA A 13 7.17 7.28 15.41
C ALA A 13 7.73 6.41 16.56
N HIS A 14 6.88 5.54 17.10
CA HIS A 14 7.21 4.49 18.07
C HIS A 14 7.71 3.22 17.35
N ILE A 15 8.74 3.34 16.51
CA ILE A 15 9.37 2.17 15.89
C ILE A 15 10.16 1.42 16.96
N ASP A 16 9.80 0.17 17.20
CA ASP A 16 10.56 -0.75 18.03
C ASP A 16 11.51 -1.57 17.16
N ALA A 17 12.80 -1.24 17.26
CA ALA A 17 13.85 -1.89 16.47
C ALA A 17 13.95 -3.41 16.70
N PHE A 18 13.50 -3.93 17.86
CA PHE A 18 13.47 -5.37 18.11
C PHE A 18 12.38 -6.09 17.31
N ARG A 19 11.39 -5.33 16.82
CA ARG A 19 10.23 -5.85 16.10
C ARG A 19 10.34 -5.66 14.60
N THR A 20 11.19 -4.77 14.12
CA THR A 20 11.45 -4.55 12.68
C THR A 20 11.78 -5.84 11.91
N PRO A 21 12.52 -6.83 12.45
CA PRO A 21 12.74 -8.11 11.75
C PRO A 21 11.46 -8.91 11.49
N PHE A 22 10.34 -8.60 12.16
CA PHE A 22 9.05 -9.22 11.94
C PHE A 22 8.22 -8.53 10.85
N ASN A 23 8.64 -7.37 10.34
CA ASN A 23 8.01 -6.75 9.17
C ASN A 23 8.20 -7.66 7.95
N TYR A 24 7.21 -7.66 7.05
CA TYR A 24 7.26 -8.51 5.85
C TYR A 24 6.50 -7.88 4.69
N SER A 25 6.88 -8.25 3.47
CA SER A 25 6.10 -7.91 2.27
C SER A 25 5.25 -9.12 1.84
N LEU A 26 4.04 -8.86 1.34
CA LEU A 26 3.19 -9.86 0.69
C LEU A 26 3.33 -9.85 -0.84
N THR A 27 4.18 -8.98 -1.37
CA THR A 27 4.48 -8.84 -2.80
C THR A 27 5.97 -8.96 -3.06
N THR A 28 6.33 -9.26 -4.31
CA THR A 28 7.68 -9.08 -4.83
C THR A 28 7.63 -8.13 -6.02
N PRO A 29 8.63 -7.27 -6.22
CA PRO A 29 9.83 -7.06 -5.38
C PRO A 29 9.52 -6.36 -4.04
N ASP A 30 10.40 -6.52 -3.05
CA ASP A 30 10.23 -6.05 -1.66
C ASP A 30 11.24 -4.96 -1.25
N THR A 31 11.97 -4.39 -2.22
CA THR A 31 12.91 -3.29 -1.97
C THR A 31 12.47 -2.01 -2.67
N ALA A 32 12.69 -0.86 -2.02
CA ALA A 32 12.30 0.45 -2.55
C ALA A 32 12.90 0.73 -3.92
N GLU A 33 14.17 0.35 -4.14
CA GLU A 33 14.85 0.54 -5.42
C GLU A 33 14.21 -0.28 -6.54
N GLN A 34 13.88 -1.55 -6.27
CA GLN A 34 13.24 -2.40 -7.27
C GLN A 34 11.82 -1.94 -7.58
N ILE A 35 11.08 -1.48 -6.57
CA ILE A 35 9.73 -0.93 -6.71
C ILE A 35 9.75 0.37 -7.54
N ASP A 36 10.64 1.31 -7.23
CA ASP A 36 10.82 2.54 -8.00
C ASP A 36 11.23 2.24 -9.45
N ARG A 37 12.19 1.33 -9.65
CA ARG A 37 12.59 0.88 -10.98
C ARG A 37 11.43 0.26 -11.74
N HIS A 38 10.63 -0.59 -11.08
CA HIS A 38 9.46 -1.21 -11.69
C HIS A 38 8.44 -0.17 -12.13
N ALA A 39 8.10 0.81 -11.29
CA ALA A 39 7.20 1.90 -11.62
C ALA A 39 7.69 2.72 -12.82
N LYS A 40 8.99 3.06 -12.87
CA LYS A 40 9.61 3.77 -13.99
C LYS A 40 9.51 2.99 -15.30
N VAL A 41 9.78 1.69 -15.27
CA VAL A 41 9.65 0.81 -16.45
C VAL A 41 8.21 0.81 -16.96
N LEU A 42 7.21 0.71 -16.07
CA LEU A 42 5.79 0.73 -16.45
C LEU A 42 5.38 2.06 -17.10
N LEU A 43 5.90 3.19 -16.60
CA LEU A 43 5.63 4.50 -17.18
C LEU A 43 6.20 4.64 -18.60
N VAL A 44 7.44 4.21 -18.81
CA VAL A 44 8.08 4.22 -20.14
C VAL A 44 7.32 3.29 -21.10
N GLN A 45 6.94 2.08 -20.65
CA GLN A 45 6.13 1.15 -21.45
C GLN A 45 4.75 1.72 -21.82
N ALA A 46 4.20 2.61 -20.99
CA ALA A 46 2.96 3.32 -21.27
C ALA A 46 3.14 4.56 -22.17
N GLY A 47 4.37 4.86 -22.63
CA GLY A 47 4.69 6.05 -23.41
C GLY A 47 4.71 7.34 -22.59
N ILE A 48 4.98 7.25 -21.28
CA ILE A 48 5.04 8.37 -20.35
C ILE A 48 6.49 8.61 -19.96
N ASP A 49 7.20 9.38 -20.78
CA ASP A 49 8.62 9.71 -20.52
C ASP A 49 8.78 10.67 -19.33
N LYS A 50 7.82 11.57 -19.16
CA LYS A 50 7.81 12.54 -18.06
C LYS A 50 6.39 12.74 -17.52
N PRO A 51 6.08 12.24 -16.31
CA PRO A 51 4.83 12.56 -15.64
C PRO A 51 4.66 14.07 -15.46
N ARG A 52 3.40 14.54 -15.46
CA ARG A 52 3.10 15.95 -15.13
C ARG A 52 3.57 16.26 -13.71
N ILE A 53 3.97 17.49 -13.45
CA ILE A 53 4.49 17.92 -12.14
C ILE A 53 3.50 17.70 -10.99
N ASN A 54 2.20 17.76 -11.27
CA ASN A 54 1.12 17.53 -10.32
C ASN A 54 0.41 16.17 -10.55
N GLN A 55 1.06 15.24 -11.26
CA GLN A 55 0.52 13.90 -11.47
C GLN A 55 0.52 13.14 -10.15
N VAL A 56 -0.61 12.53 -9.80
CA VAL A 56 -0.65 11.54 -8.71
C VAL A 56 0.21 10.35 -9.13
N MET A 57 1.35 10.17 -8.46
CA MET A 57 2.35 9.13 -8.77
C MET A 57 2.04 7.79 -8.12
N ALA A 58 1.39 7.80 -6.96
CA ALA A 58 0.95 6.60 -6.28
C ALA A 58 -0.34 6.88 -5.50
N LEU A 59 -1.12 5.82 -5.27
CA LEU A 59 -2.14 5.75 -4.25
C LEU A 59 -1.61 4.85 -3.15
N GLU A 60 -1.65 5.33 -1.92
CA GLU A 60 -1.29 4.55 -0.74
C GLU A 60 -2.54 4.24 0.07
N ILE A 61 -2.75 2.97 0.38
CA ILE A 61 -3.88 2.50 1.17
C ILE A 61 -3.34 1.82 2.42
N ILE A 62 -3.77 2.33 3.58
CA ILE A 62 -3.37 1.80 4.88
C ILE A 62 -4.48 0.91 5.43
N PHE A 63 -4.11 -0.33 5.77
CA PHE A 63 -4.95 -1.25 6.54
C PHE A 63 -4.36 -1.37 7.94
N SER A 64 -5.15 -1.16 8.98
CA SER A 64 -4.66 -1.23 10.37
C SER A 64 -5.54 -2.13 11.22
N LEU A 65 -4.90 -2.86 12.12
CA LEU A 65 -5.54 -3.63 13.18
C LEU A 65 -5.48 -2.87 14.51
N PRO A 66 -6.38 -3.17 15.46
CA PRO A 66 -6.26 -2.66 16.83
C PRO A 66 -4.90 -2.98 17.48
N VAL A 67 -4.47 -2.12 18.40
CA VAL A 67 -3.14 -2.19 19.06
C VAL A 67 -2.89 -3.49 19.83
N ASP A 68 -3.94 -4.17 20.29
CA ASP A 68 -3.89 -5.43 21.03
C ASP A 68 -3.72 -6.67 20.12
N ARG A 69 -3.55 -6.48 18.81
CA ARG A 69 -3.41 -7.58 17.83
C ARG A 69 -1.97 -8.01 17.54
N HIS A 70 -0.99 -7.42 18.22
CA HIS A 70 0.43 -7.77 18.03
C HIS A 70 0.78 -9.21 18.42
N GLU A 71 0.03 -9.81 19.35
CA GLU A 71 0.27 -11.17 19.83
C GLU A 71 -0.43 -12.25 18.96
N GLN A 72 -1.23 -11.84 17.98
CA GLN A 72 -2.02 -12.76 17.14
C GLN A 72 -1.38 -12.98 15.77
N ASP A 73 -1.72 -14.09 15.11
CA ASP A 73 -1.37 -14.25 13.68
C ASP A 73 -2.23 -13.31 12.83
N THR A 74 -1.66 -12.16 12.49
CA THR A 74 -2.29 -11.12 11.68
C THR A 74 -2.17 -11.37 10.18
N ARG A 75 -1.37 -12.36 9.76
CA ARG A 75 -1.08 -12.59 8.34
C ARG A 75 -2.31 -12.97 7.49
N PRO A 76 -3.26 -13.79 7.97
CA PRO A 76 -4.50 -14.05 7.23
C PRO A 76 -5.30 -12.78 6.93
N PHE A 77 -5.42 -11.88 7.90
CA PHE A 77 -6.10 -10.60 7.71
C PHE A 77 -5.42 -9.76 6.61
N PHE A 78 -4.10 -9.62 6.66
CA PHE A 78 -3.38 -8.82 5.66
C PHE A 78 -3.40 -9.46 4.26
N LYS A 79 -3.47 -10.79 4.16
CA LYS A 79 -3.72 -11.47 2.87
C LYS A 79 -5.10 -11.14 2.31
N ASP A 80 -6.14 -11.11 3.14
CA ASP A 80 -7.48 -10.73 2.68
C ASP A 80 -7.52 -9.24 2.26
N CYS A 81 -6.79 -8.36 2.95
CA CYS A 81 -6.61 -6.97 2.54
C CYS A 81 -5.93 -6.85 1.17
N LEU A 82 -4.86 -7.62 0.93
CA LEU A 82 -4.17 -7.67 -0.35
C LEU A 82 -5.12 -8.11 -1.49
N GLU A 83 -5.89 -9.18 -1.27
CA GLU A 83 -6.86 -9.64 -2.25
C GLU A 83 -7.98 -8.62 -2.50
N TRP A 84 -8.44 -7.94 -1.44
CA TRP A 84 -9.38 -6.83 -1.59
C TRP A 84 -8.80 -5.71 -2.46
N VAL A 85 -7.54 -5.29 -2.25
CA VAL A 85 -6.88 -4.26 -3.06
C VAL A 85 -6.83 -4.66 -4.52
N LYS A 86 -6.37 -5.89 -4.83
CA LYS A 86 -6.28 -6.40 -6.20
C LYS A 86 -7.63 -6.40 -6.93
N GLN A 87 -8.72 -6.65 -6.20
CA GLN A 87 -10.07 -6.73 -6.75
C GLN A 87 -10.73 -5.36 -6.93
N HIS A 88 -10.46 -4.41 -6.04
CA HIS A 88 -11.26 -3.18 -5.94
C HIS A 88 -10.51 -1.91 -6.37
N ILE A 89 -9.18 -1.93 -6.37
CA ILE A 89 -8.38 -0.74 -6.63
C ILE A 89 -7.76 -0.85 -8.02
N PRO A 90 -8.22 -0.06 -9.00
CA PRO A 90 -7.62 -0.07 -10.33
C PRO A 90 -6.21 0.52 -10.30
N GLY A 91 -5.32 -0.05 -11.12
CA GLY A 91 -3.91 0.34 -11.21
C GLY A 91 -3.00 -0.88 -11.15
N VAL A 92 -1.71 -0.62 -10.97
CA VAL A 92 -0.71 -1.68 -10.77
C VAL A 92 -0.29 -1.66 -9.31
N LEU A 93 -0.55 -2.74 -8.58
CA LEU A 93 -0.03 -2.92 -7.23
C LEU A 93 1.50 -3.04 -7.30
N LEU A 94 2.20 -2.09 -6.69
CA LEU A 94 3.66 -2.04 -6.64
C LEU A 94 4.21 -2.76 -5.42
N SER A 95 3.61 -2.54 -4.25
CA SER A 95 4.01 -3.19 -3.00
C SER A 95 2.85 -3.36 -2.03
N PHE A 96 2.99 -4.34 -1.14
CA PHE A 96 2.12 -4.55 0.01
C PHE A 96 2.98 -4.93 1.22
N ASP A 97 3.32 -3.94 2.04
CA ASP A 97 4.28 -4.07 3.13
C ASP A 97 3.57 -4.02 4.48
N VAL A 98 3.89 -4.96 5.37
CA VAL A 98 3.26 -5.12 6.70
C VAL A 98 4.26 -4.72 7.79
N HIS A 99 3.85 -3.74 8.60
CA HIS A 99 4.60 -3.19 9.72
C HIS A 99 4.05 -3.73 11.02
N LEU A 100 4.92 -4.43 11.74
CA LEU A 100 4.68 -5.00 13.06
C LEU A 100 5.58 -4.35 14.12
N ASP A 101 6.33 -3.31 13.78
CA ASP A 101 7.26 -2.64 14.68
C ASP A 101 6.75 -1.31 15.23
N GLU A 102 5.55 -0.90 14.84
CA GLU A 102 4.91 0.32 15.31
C GLU A 102 3.78 0.02 16.32
N SER A 103 3.05 1.06 16.73
CA SER A 103 2.03 0.99 17.78
C SER A 103 0.90 0.00 17.50
N ALA A 104 0.49 -0.18 16.25
CA ALA A 104 -0.52 -1.15 15.84
C ALA A 104 -0.05 -1.90 14.58
N PRO A 105 -0.36 -3.21 14.42
CA PRO A 105 -0.08 -3.91 13.17
C PRO A 105 -0.80 -3.21 12.02
N HIS A 106 -0.09 -2.88 10.96
CA HIS A 106 -0.71 -2.26 9.79
C HIS A 106 0.04 -2.62 8.51
N ALA A 107 -0.59 -2.34 7.38
CA ALA A 107 -0.02 -2.60 6.07
C ALA A 107 -0.24 -1.44 5.12
N HIS A 108 0.76 -1.21 4.27
CA HIS A 108 0.79 -0.21 3.22
C HIS A 108 0.67 -0.91 1.87
N ALA A 109 -0.43 -0.66 1.16
CA ALA A 109 -0.56 -1.04 -0.23
C ALA A 109 -0.22 0.16 -1.11
N LEU A 110 0.82 0.05 -1.93
CA LEU A 110 1.24 1.08 -2.86
C LEU A 110 0.78 0.73 -4.28
N ILE A 111 -0.03 1.58 -4.89
CA ILE A 111 -0.61 1.35 -6.21
C ILE A 111 -0.16 2.46 -7.16
N LEU A 112 0.46 2.09 -8.28
CA LEU A 112 0.64 2.99 -9.42
C LEU A 112 -0.72 3.16 -10.11
N PRO A 113 -1.31 4.36 -10.17
CA PRO A 113 -2.64 4.56 -10.77
C PRO A 113 -2.59 4.56 -12.32
N LEU A 114 -1.80 3.66 -12.91
CA LEU A 114 -1.65 3.46 -14.33
C LEU A 114 -2.72 2.49 -14.83
N VAL A 115 -3.68 3.00 -15.58
CA VAL A 115 -4.81 2.24 -16.12
C VAL A 115 -4.93 2.55 -17.61
N LYS A 116 -4.94 1.52 -18.46
CA LYS A 116 -5.00 1.68 -19.94
C LYS A 116 -3.96 2.70 -20.45
N SER A 117 -2.71 2.55 -20.00
CA SER A 117 -1.56 3.41 -20.32
C SER A 117 -1.73 4.89 -19.95
N LYS A 118 -2.61 5.22 -18.99
CA LYS A 118 -2.82 6.58 -18.50
C LYS A 118 -2.78 6.64 -16.99
N MET A 119 -2.19 7.70 -16.44
CA MET A 119 -2.16 7.97 -15.01
C MET A 119 -3.49 8.58 -14.54
N GLN A 120 -4.27 7.81 -13.79
CA GLN A 120 -5.68 8.08 -13.48
C GLN A 120 -5.97 8.32 -11.98
N GLY A 121 -4.98 8.71 -11.17
CA GLY A 121 -5.14 8.82 -9.71
C GLY A 121 -6.34 9.64 -9.25
N ASN A 122 -6.60 10.80 -9.88
CA ASN A 122 -7.78 11.63 -9.59
C ASN A 122 -9.11 10.94 -9.99
N GLN A 123 -9.13 10.14 -11.05
CA GLN A 123 -10.34 9.41 -11.44
C GLN A 123 -10.64 8.26 -10.46
N ILE A 124 -9.61 7.68 -9.85
CA ILE A 124 -9.73 6.55 -8.92
C ILE A 124 -10.12 7.03 -7.53
N MET A 125 -9.42 8.03 -6.99
CA MET A 125 -9.54 8.48 -5.59
C MET A 125 -9.98 9.94 -5.44
N GLY A 126 -10.10 10.69 -6.54
CA GLY A 126 -10.45 12.10 -6.48
C GLY A 126 -11.92 12.34 -6.17
N GLY A 127 -12.19 13.29 -5.29
CA GLY A 127 -13.54 13.72 -4.94
C GLY A 127 -14.26 12.79 -3.95
N LYS A 128 -15.27 13.35 -3.27
CA LYS A 128 -16.01 12.65 -2.19
C LYS A 128 -16.79 11.43 -2.70
N GLY A 129 -17.29 11.46 -3.93
CA GLY A 129 -18.10 10.38 -4.50
C GLY A 129 -17.31 9.07 -4.63
N ASN A 130 -16.09 9.14 -5.16
CA ASN A 130 -15.21 7.99 -5.33
C ASN A 130 -14.81 7.38 -3.97
N LEU A 131 -14.52 8.23 -2.99
CA LEU A 131 -14.24 7.79 -1.62
C LEU A 131 -15.44 7.07 -0.98
N LEU A 132 -16.66 7.58 -1.18
CA LEU A 132 -17.87 6.94 -0.67
C LEU A 132 -18.14 5.58 -1.31
N ILE A 133 -17.83 5.40 -2.61
CA ILE A 133 -17.94 4.11 -3.29
C ILE A 133 -17.00 3.09 -2.63
N LEU A 134 -15.77 3.48 -2.33
CA LEU A 134 -14.80 2.62 -1.63
C LEU A 134 -15.26 2.24 -0.23
N ILE A 135 -15.76 3.22 0.54
CA ILE A 135 -16.31 2.97 1.88
C ILE A 135 -17.47 1.96 1.82
N ARG A 136 -18.32 2.02 0.80
CA ARG A 136 -19.44 1.08 0.61
C ARG A 136 -18.96 -0.34 0.27
N ASN A 137 -17.84 -0.46 -0.44
CA ASN A 137 -17.26 -1.73 -0.88
C ASN A 137 -16.17 -2.28 0.06
N ARG A 138 -16.01 -1.70 1.26
CA ARG A 138 -14.94 -2.05 2.24
C ARG A 138 -15.02 -3.45 2.86
N LYS A 139 -15.96 -4.31 2.44
CA LYS A 139 -16.16 -5.62 3.07
C LYS A 139 -14.97 -6.52 2.73
N ILE A 140 -14.11 -6.72 3.72
CA ILE A 140 -13.09 -7.76 3.72
C ILE A 140 -13.72 -8.98 4.40
N ASN A 141 -13.67 -10.14 3.76
CA ASN A 141 -14.30 -11.37 4.25
C ASN A 141 -13.48 -12.02 5.39
N TYR A 142 -13.05 -11.24 6.37
CA TYR A 142 -12.34 -11.72 7.55
C TYR A 142 -13.30 -11.86 8.72
N LYS A 143 -13.45 -13.09 9.24
CA LYS A 143 -14.17 -13.33 10.50
C LYS A 143 -13.15 -13.29 11.63
N ILE A 144 -13.30 -12.30 12.51
CA ILE A 144 -12.58 -12.25 13.79
C ILE A 144 -13.14 -13.39 14.65
N THR A 145 -12.34 -14.44 14.86
CA THR A 145 -12.58 -15.47 15.89
C THR A 145 -11.78 -15.14 17.13
#